data_AF-A0A829GIY5-F1
#
_entry.id   AF-A0A829GIY5-F1
#
_cell.length_a   1.000
_cell.length_b   1.000
_cell.length_c   1.000
_cell.angle_alpha   90.00
_cell.angle_beta   90.00
_cell.angle_gamma   90.00
#
_symmetry.space_group_name_H-M   'P 1'
#
loop_
_entity.id
_entity.type
_entity.pdbx_description
1 polymer ?
#
loop_
_entity_poly.entity_id
_entity_poly.type
_entity_poly.pdbx_seq_one_letter_code
_entity_poly.pdbx_strand_id
1 'polypeptide(L)'
;MMPDNFNFYQANSVYGNLYFQFPKVLFYGKQYTSLSLQAKAAYMVLKDRLEASLKNNWVDENGNVFFIFTNKELQKLLNVSNKTVVHTKNELEEANLLYQQKRGFNPKTGRNEPNRLYLANLQIDATDAYLLPKTSKSLATRGSVKSTPPRNTVQSLATRGSVKFTLPDKKIQNTAKSLDKHGSVKSTHNLYKDLEINTRDNKETENLDFSTNQYSPELLRKQNQDLVQNAKDYLPETANGGLFLNKEGVELLGLWCRSPKQMRRFLGIILNAKKAVEREHEGTTIVLDDPQCQEMINKTMRRFFNVLRSDSKKINNVENYLFGAMKETLVAYWNKSLMTANGGDPDEF
;
A
#
# COMPACT_ATOMS: atom_id res chain seq x y z
N MET A 1 -1.75 32.06 3.67
CA MET A 1 -3.11 31.63 3.25
C MET A 1 -2.95 30.34 2.49
N MET A 2 -3.57 29.26 2.97
CA MET A 2 -3.69 28.05 2.16
C MET A 2 -4.56 28.41 0.95
N PRO A 3 -4.27 27.89 -0.24
CA PRO A 3 -5.11 28.15 -1.39
C PRO A 3 -6.52 27.64 -1.07
N ASP A 4 -7.48 28.56 -0.99
CA ASP A 4 -8.87 28.31 -0.57
C ASP A 4 -9.65 27.34 -1.50
N ASN A 5 -8.96 26.71 -2.47
CA ASN A 5 -9.55 25.89 -3.51
C ASN A 5 -8.72 24.64 -3.90
N PHE A 6 -7.82 24.15 -3.01
CA PHE A 6 -7.05 22.94 -3.30
C PHE A 6 -7.74 21.67 -2.76
N ASN A 7 -8.04 20.73 -3.66
CA ASN A 7 -8.68 19.46 -3.32
C ASN A 7 -7.65 18.44 -2.80
N PHE A 8 -7.52 18.35 -1.48
CA PHE A 8 -6.68 17.34 -0.83
C PHE A 8 -7.36 15.95 -0.85
N TYR A 9 -6.58 14.91 -1.13
CA TYR A 9 -7.02 13.53 -0.89
C TYR A 9 -7.09 13.28 0.62
N GLN A 10 -8.29 13.00 1.11
CA GLN A 10 -8.50 12.58 2.48
C GLN A 10 -8.08 11.12 2.67
N ALA A 11 -7.58 10.72 3.83
CA ALA A 11 -7.22 9.32 4.11
C ALA A 11 -8.39 8.36 3.83
N ASN A 12 -9.61 8.77 4.17
CA ASN A 12 -10.84 8.05 3.84
C ASN A 12 -11.05 7.89 2.32
N SER A 13 -10.63 8.87 1.52
CA SER A 13 -10.65 8.77 0.06
C SER A 13 -9.62 7.77 -0.45
N VAL A 14 -8.42 7.71 0.13
CA VAL A 14 -7.39 6.75 -0.29
C VAL A 14 -7.80 5.32 0.04
N TYR A 15 -8.27 5.05 1.25
CA TYR A 15 -8.82 3.73 1.60
C TYR A 15 -10.08 3.39 0.78
N GLY A 16 -10.91 4.38 0.49
CA GLY A 16 -12.05 4.24 -0.43
C GLY A 16 -11.66 3.98 -1.88
N ASN A 17 -10.41 4.28 -2.26
CA ASN A 17 -9.87 4.07 -3.60
C ASN A 17 -9.02 2.80 -3.74
N LEU A 18 -8.90 1.98 -2.68
CA LEU A 18 -8.30 0.65 -2.80
C LEU A 18 -9.32 -0.30 -3.46
N TYR A 19 -8.89 -0.96 -4.54
CA TYR A 19 -9.74 -1.90 -5.27
C TYR A 19 -8.96 -3.12 -5.70
N PHE A 20 -9.64 -4.27 -5.73
CA PHE A 20 -9.14 -5.43 -6.45
C PHE A 20 -9.31 -5.19 -7.95
N GLN A 21 -8.25 -5.38 -8.71
CA GLN A 21 -8.34 -5.37 -10.16
C GLN A 21 -9.16 -6.57 -10.63
N PHE A 22 -10.22 -6.32 -11.41
CA PHE A 22 -11.03 -7.37 -12.03
C PHE A 22 -10.66 -7.51 -13.51
N PRO A 23 -9.90 -8.55 -13.91
CA PRO A 23 -9.58 -8.78 -15.32
C PRO A 23 -10.82 -9.09 -16.14
N LYS A 24 -11.07 -8.29 -17.19
CA LYS A 24 -12.24 -8.44 -18.08
C LYS A 24 -12.31 -9.82 -18.75
N VAL A 25 -11.16 -10.44 -19.03
CA VAL A 25 -11.08 -11.79 -19.62
C VAL A 25 -11.75 -12.85 -18.75
N LEU A 26 -11.82 -12.68 -17.43
CA LEU A 26 -12.57 -13.60 -16.56
C LEU A 26 -14.09 -13.56 -16.80
N PHE A 27 -14.62 -12.48 -17.38
CA PHE A 27 -16.05 -12.39 -17.74
C PHE A 27 -16.33 -12.77 -19.19
N TYR A 28 -15.47 -12.35 -20.11
CA TYR A 28 -15.73 -12.47 -21.54
C TYR A 28 -14.98 -13.61 -22.23
N GLY A 29 -13.91 -14.10 -21.63
CA GLY A 29 -13.09 -15.17 -22.19
C GLY A 29 -13.79 -16.51 -22.05
N LYS A 30 -13.90 -17.25 -23.16
CA LYS A 30 -14.62 -18.54 -23.22
C LYS A 30 -14.02 -19.59 -22.27
N GLN A 31 -12.72 -19.51 -22.01
CA GLN A 31 -12.02 -20.42 -21.10
C GLN A 31 -12.49 -20.27 -19.64
N TYR A 32 -12.98 -19.09 -19.25
CA TYR A 32 -13.31 -18.74 -17.86
C TYR A 32 -14.81 -18.52 -17.63
N THR A 33 -15.65 -18.83 -18.62
CA THR A 33 -17.12 -18.68 -18.49
C THR A 33 -17.71 -19.66 -17.47
N SER A 34 -17.12 -20.84 -17.31
CA SER A 34 -17.56 -21.86 -16.36
C SER A 34 -17.20 -21.56 -14.90
N LEU A 35 -16.25 -20.64 -14.64
CA LEU A 35 -15.84 -20.29 -13.29
C LEU A 35 -16.97 -19.59 -12.54
N SER A 36 -17.17 -19.97 -11.28
CA SER A 36 -18.07 -19.25 -10.39
C SER A 36 -17.57 -17.84 -10.12
N LEU A 37 -18.49 -16.93 -9.77
CA LEU A 37 -18.10 -15.57 -9.37
C LEU A 37 -17.18 -15.58 -8.13
N GLN A 38 -17.35 -16.57 -7.25
CA GLN A 38 -16.47 -16.77 -6.10
C GLN A 38 -15.06 -17.18 -6.52
N ALA A 39 -14.90 -18.07 -7.50
CA ALA A 39 -13.58 -18.41 -8.02
C ALA A 39 -12.91 -17.24 -8.73
N LYS A 40 -13.67 -16.45 -9.51
CA LYS A 40 -13.17 -15.20 -10.11
C LYS A 40 -12.72 -14.21 -9.04
N ALA A 41 -13.49 -14.05 -7.97
CA ALA A 41 -13.13 -13.21 -6.83
C ALA A 41 -11.88 -13.72 -6.10
N ALA A 42 -11.80 -15.02 -5.85
CA ALA A 42 -10.63 -15.63 -5.22
C ALA A 42 -9.37 -15.45 -6.08
N TYR A 43 -9.48 -15.59 -7.40
CA TYR A 43 -8.37 -15.30 -8.31
C TYR A 43 -7.89 -13.85 -8.17
N MET A 44 -8.80 -12.87 -8.13
CA MET A 44 -8.42 -11.45 -7.94
C MET A 44 -7.68 -11.21 -6.63
N VAL A 45 -8.21 -11.77 -5.53
CA VAL A 45 -7.60 -11.64 -4.20
C VAL A 45 -6.23 -12.32 -4.17
N LEU A 46 -6.09 -13.52 -4.75
CA LEU A 46 -4.80 -14.21 -4.82
C LEU A 46 -3.80 -13.48 -5.72
N LYS A 47 -4.26 -12.85 -6.82
CA LYS A 47 -3.43 -12.05 -7.71
C LYS A 47 -2.87 -10.81 -7.01
N ASP A 48 -3.69 -10.10 -6.25
CA ASP A 48 -3.25 -8.99 -5.39
C ASP A 48 -2.19 -9.45 -4.37
N ARG A 49 -2.36 -10.67 -3.84
CA ARG A 49 -1.40 -11.27 -2.91
C ARG A 49 -0.09 -11.73 -3.54
N LEU A 50 0.07 -11.77 -4.86
CA LEU A 50 1.36 -12.11 -5.49
C LEU A 50 2.46 -11.14 -5.04
N GLU A 51 2.12 -9.87 -4.86
CA GLU A 51 3.05 -8.85 -4.34
C GLU A 51 3.53 -9.23 -2.93
N ALA A 52 2.64 -9.73 -2.09
CA ALA A 52 2.99 -10.20 -0.76
C ALA A 52 3.91 -11.44 -0.81
N SER A 53 3.69 -12.38 -1.73
CA SER A 53 4.57 -13.54 -1.93
C SER A 53 5.97 -13.13 -2.39
N LEU A 54 6.08 -12.19 -3.33
CA LEU A 54 7.36 -11.60 -3.74
C LEU A 54 8.05 -10.90 -2.57
N LYS A 55 7.30 -10.13 -1.77
CA LYS A 55 7.84 -9.45 -0.59
C LYS A 55 8.41 -10.45 0.45
N ASN A 56 7.89 -11.68 0.49
CA ASN A 56 8.33 -12.79 1.36
C ASN A 56 9.41 -13.69 0.74
N ASN A 57 9.93 -13.37 -0.45
CA ASN A 57 10.85 -14.21 -1.21
C ASN A 57 10.31 -15.64 -1.45
N TRP A 58 9.00 -15.79 -1.62
CA TRP A 58 8.38 -17.06 -1.99
C TRP A 58 8.48 -17.29 -3.50
N VAL A 59 9.70 -17.52 -3.93
CA VAL A 59 10.09 -17.76 -5.32
C VAL A 59 10.84 -19.08 -5.37
N ASP A 60 10.48 -19.95 -6.30
CA ASP A 60 11.18 -21.23 -6.49
C ASP A 60 12.50 -21.06 -7.27
N GLU A 61 13.20 -22.17 -7.49
CA GLU A 61 14.49 -22.19 -8.21
C GLU A 61 14.38 -21.73 -9.66
N ASN A 62 13.18 -21.79 -10.24
CA ASN A 62 12.90 -21.40 -11.61
C ASN A 62 12.40 -19.95 -11.71
N GLY A 63 12.34 -19.21 -10.60
CA GLY A 63 11.83 -17.84 -10.56
C GLY A 63 10.30 -17.74 -10.47
N ASN A 64 9.58 -18.84 -10.25
CA ASN A 64 8.12 -18.81 -10.14
C ASN A 64 7.67 -18.45 -8.73
N VAL A 65 6.71 -17.53 -8.64
CA VAL A 65 6.11 -17.10 -7.37
C VAL A 65 5.10 -18.14 -6.89
N PHE A 66 5.18 -18.48 -5.60
CA PHE A 66 4.20 -19.36 -4.96
C PHE A 66 3.64 -18.76 -3.68
N PHE A 67 2.55 -19.35 -3.19
CA PHE A 67 1.99 -19.09 -1.87
C PHE A 67 2.17 -20.29 -0.97
N ILE A 68 2.38 -20.01 0.31
CA ILE A 68 2.22 -20.98 1.39
C ILE A 68 0.95 -20.58 2.13
N PHE A 69 -0.16 -21.26 1.84
CA PHE A 69 -1.41 -21.07 2.56
C PHE A 69 -1.98 -22.40 3.05
N THR A 70 -2.39 -22.39 4.32
CA THR A 70 -3.30 -23.38 4.88
C THR A 70 -4.73 -23.07 4.45
N ASN A 71 -5.61 -24.10 4.46
CA ASN A 71 -7.04 -23.86 4.17
C ASN A 71 -7.65 -22.85 5.14
N LYS A 72 -7.22 -22.82 6.41
CA LYS A 72 -7.70 -21.86 7.42
C LYS A 72 -7.32 -20.41 7.07
N GLU A 73 -6.15 -20.19 6.50
CA GLU A 73 -5.72 -18.86 6.05
C GLU A 73 -6.52 -18.41 4.83
N LEU A 74 -6.74 -19.31 3.87
CA LEU A 74 -7.59 -19.02 2.71
C LEU A 74 -9.04 -18.72 3.13
N GLN A 75 -9.57 -19.43 4.13
CA GLN A 75 -10.90 -19.13 4.67
C GLN A 75 -10.99 -17.71 5.22
N LYS A 76 -9.98 -17.29 6.00
CA LYS A 76 -9.92 -15.93 6.56
C LYS A 76 -9.73 -14.88 5.46
N LEU A 77 -8.86 -15.16 4.49
CA LEU A 77 -8.53 -14.23 3.41
C LEU A 77 -9.72 -13.99 2.48
N LEU A 78 -10.41 -15.05 2.07
CA LEU A 78 -11.56 -14.99 1.18
C LEU A 78 -12.87 -14.76 1.93
N ASN A 79 -12.84 -14.83 3.27
CA ASN A 79 -14.01 -14.76 4.14
C ASN A 79 -15.10 -15.80 3.79
N VAL A 80 -14.69 -17.06 3.59
CA VAL A 80 -15.59 -18.16 3.21
C VAL A 80 -15.40 -19.42 4.06
N SER A 81 -16.36 -20.34 3.96
CA SER A 81 -16.30 -21.63 4.65
C SER A 81 -15.20 -22.53 4.08
N ASN A 82 -14.71 -23.50 4.87
CA ASN A 82 -13.66 -24.42 4.42
C ASN A 82 -14.10 -25.23 3.19
N LYS A 83 -15.39 -25.64 3.16
CA LYS A 83 -15.96 -26.35 2.00
C LYS A 83 -15.88 -25.49 0.73
N THR A 84 -16.21 -24.21 0.86
CA THR A 84 -16.13 -23.24 -0.23
C THR A 84 -14.70 -23.04 -0.69
N VAL A 85 -13.73 -22.90 0.22
CA VAL A 85 -12.30 -22.80 -0.15
C VAL A 85 -11.87 -24.00 -0.99
N VAL A 86 -12.20 -25.22 -0.57
CA VAL A 86 -11.83 -26.43 -1.30
C VAL A 86 -12.48 -26.44 -2.69
N HIS A 87 -13.77 -26.13 -2.78
CA HIS A 87 -14.47 -26.08 -4.07
C HIS A 87 -13.88 -25.00 -5.00
N THR A 88 -13.64 -23.80 -4.50
CA THR A 88 -13.03 -22.71 -5.26
C THR A 88 -11.62 -23.06 -5.75
N LYS A 89 -10.82 -23.74 -4.93
CA LYS A 89 -9.50 -24.23 -5.36
C LYS A 89 -9.63 -25.22 -6.52
N ASN A 90 -10.54 -26.19 -6.40
CA ASN A 90 -10.76 -27.17 -7.45
C ASN A 90 -11.20 -26.51 -8.76
N GLU A 91 -12.13 -25.54 -8.71
CA GLU A 91 -12.54 -24.78 -9.90
C GLU A 91 -11.36 -24.06 -10.56
N LEU A 92 -10.51 -23.42 -9.77
CA LEU A 92 -9.34 -22.73 -10.30
C LEU A 92 -8.28 -23.70 -10.85
N GLU A 93 -8.13 -24.88 -10.24
CA GLU A 93 -7.25 -25.95 -10.74
C GLU A 93 -7.78 -26.53 -12.06
N GLU A 94 -9.09 -26.80 -12.16
CA GLU A 94 -9.76 -27.28 -13.39
C GLU A 94 -9.62 -26.29 -14.55
N ALA A 95 -9.66 -24.98 -14.26
CA ALA A 95 -9.45 -23.92 -15.23
C ALA A 95 -7.96 -23.63 -15.54
N ASN A 96 -7.03 -24.40 -14.98
CA ASN A 96 -5.57 -24.19 -15.07
C ASN A 96 -5.10 -22.81 -14.57
N LEU A 97 -5.83 -22.22 -13.61
CA LEU A 97 -5.48 -20.94 -12.99
C LEU A 97 -4.73 -21.10 -11.66
N LEU A 98 -4.82 -22.27 -11.03
CA LEU A 98 -4.13 -22.58 -9.79
C LEU A 98 -3.45 -23.95 -9.93
N TYR A 99 -2.24 -24.05 -9.41
CA TYR A 99 -1.51 -25.32 -9.34
C TYR A 99 -1.03 -25.56 -7.90
N GLN A 100 -1.41 -26.70 -7.32
CA GLN A 100 -0.97 -27.08 -5.98
C GLN A 100 0.14 -28.13 -6.05
N GLN A 101 1.37 -27.72 -5.73
CA GLN A 101 2.49 -28.63 -5.55
C GLN A 101 2.47 -29.19 -4.13
N LYS A 102 2.20 -30.49 -4.00
CA LYS A 102 2.29 -31.19 -2.72
C LYS A 102 3.75 -31.28 -2.29
N ARG A 103 4.06 -30.78 -1.10
CA ARG A 103 5.39 -30.93 -0.49
C ARG A 103 5.28 -31.94 0.64
N GLY A 104 6.26 -32.84 0.70
CA GLY A 104 6.33 -33.90 1.69
C GLY A 104 7.46 -33.64 2.68
N PHE A 105 7.85 -34.71 3.36
CA PHE A 105 9.00 -34.69 4.23
C PHE A 105 10.26 -34.36 3.42
N ASN A 106 10.94 -33.26 3.79
CA ASN A 106 12.21 -32.91 3.19
C ASN A 106 13.35 -33.54 4.01
N PRO A 107 14.07 -34.56 3.50
CA PRO A 107 15.12 -35.25 4.24
C PRO A 107 16.32 -34.35 4.54
N LYS A 108 16.53 -33.26 3.78
CA LYS A 108 17.63 -32.31 4.01
C LYS A 108 17.35 -31.36 5.18
N THR A 109 16.09 -30.99 5.41
CA THR A 109 15.70 -30.09 6.50
C THR A 109 15.08 -30.82 7.69
N GLY A 110 14.82 -32.13 7.55
CA GLY A 110 14.24 -32.99 8.58
C GLY A 110 12.80 -32.61 8.95
N ARG A 111 12.10 -31.86 8.10
CA ARG A 111 10.76 -31.32 8.39
C ARG A 111 9.82 -31.51 7.21
N ASN A 112 8.52 -31.58 7.50
CA ASN A 112 7.49 -31.57 6.48
C ASN A 112 7.32 -30.16 5.94
N GLU A 113 7.44 -29.99 4.63
CA GLU A 113 7.28 -28.69 4.00
C GLU A 113 5.82 -28.45 3.63
N PRO A 114 5.33 -27.21 3.76
CA PRO A 114 3.96 -26.90 3.41
C PRO A 114 3.77 -26.91 1.89
N ASN A 115 2.55 -27.20 1.45
CA ASN A 115 2.19 -27.19 0.04
C ASN A 115 2.38 -25.79 -0.56
N ARG A 116 2.88 -25.77 -1.80
CA ARG A 116 3.06 -24.53 -2.56
C ARG A 116 1.90 -24.40 -3.55
N LEU A 117 1.30 -23.22 -3.58
CA LEU A 117 0.23 -22.87 -4.51
C LEU A 117 0.80 -21.89 -5.54
N TYR A 118 0.64 -22.16 -6.83
CA TYR A 118 1.10 -21.29 -7.91
C TYR A 118 -0.13 -20.76 -8.64
N LEU A 119 -0.21 -19.45 -8.83
CA LEU A 119 -1.27 -18.82 -9.63
C LEU A 119 -0.78 -18.65 -11.07
N ALA A 120 -1.59 -19.08 -12.04
CA ALA A 120 -1.26 -18.90 -13.44
C ALA A 120 -1.70 -17.51 -13.94
N ASN A 121 -1.01 -17.04 -14.97
CA ASN A 121 -1.46 -15.88 -15.75
C ASN A 121 -2.69 -16.22 -16.57
N LEU A 122 -3.56 -15.23 -16.76
CA LEU A 122 -4.73 -15.36 -17.62
C LEU A 122 -4.28 -15.47 -19.07
N GLN A 123 -4.80 -16.47 -19.76
CA GLN A 123 -4.64 -16.61 -21.21
C GLN A 123 -5.62 -15.65 -21.88
N ILE A 124 -5.14 -14.92 -22.88
CA ILE A 124 -5.94 -14.01 -23.70
C ILE A 124 -5.91 -14.58 -25.11
N ASP A 125 -7.07 -14.97 -25.64
CA ASP A 125 -7.20 -15.43 -27.02
C ASP A 125 -7.75 -14.29 -27.90
N ALA A 126 -7.32 -14.23 -29.16
CA ALA A 126 -7.82 -13.25 -30.13
C ALA A 126 -9.34 -13.33 -30.34
N THR A 127 -9.97 -14.46 -29.95
CA THR A 127 -11.43 -14.64 -29.99
C THR A 127 -12.18 -14.09 -28.77
N ASP A 128 -11.49 -13.51 -27.79
CA ASP A 128 -12.11 -12.96 -26.59
C ASP A 128 -12.97 -11.74 -26.95
N ALA A 129 -14.26 -11.80 -26.58
CA ALA A 129 -15.31 -10.92 -27.12
C ALA A 129 -15.12 -9.41 -26.86
N TYR A 130 -14.18 -9.02 -25.99
CA TYR A 130 -13.84 -7.62 -25.71
C TYR A 130 -12.69 -7.07 -26.57
N LEU A 131 -11.93 -7.93 -27.26
CA LEU A 131 -10.92 -7.56 -28.25
C LEU A 131 -11.54 -7.31 -29.62
N LEU A 132 -12.77 -7.79 -29.85
CA LEU A 132 -13.52 -7.42 -31.04
C LEU A 132 -13.84 -5.92 -30.95
N PRO A 133 -13.29 -5.06 -31.84
CA PRO A 133 -13.77 -3.70 -31.95
C PRO A 133 -15.28 -3.77 -32.13
N LYS A 134 -16.02 -2.84 -31.50
CA LYS A 134 -17.45 -2.64 -31.78
C LYS A 134 -17.59 -2.14 -33.22
N THR A 135 -17.25 -2.94 -34.22
CA THR A 135 -17.76 -2.79 -35.57
C THR A 135 -19.24 -3.07 -35.45
N SER A 136 -20.00 -1.99 -35.47
CA SER A 136 -21.44 -1.93 -35.71
C SER A 136 -21.89 -3.16 -36.50
N LYS A 137 -22.47 -4.15 -35.80
CA LYS A 137 -23.46 -5.02 -36.42
C LYS A 137 -24.64 -4.13 -36.74
N SER A 138 -24.55 -3.48 -37.91
CA SER A 138 -25.70 -3.05 -38.68
C SER A 138 -26.51 -4.31 -38.98
N LEU A 139 -27.37 -4.69 -38.05
CA LEU A 139 -28.55 -5.47 -38.36
C LEU A 139 -29.41 -4.55 -39.22
N ALA A 140 -29.27 -4.74 -40.53
CA ALA A 140 -30.10 -4.10 -41.52
C ALA A 140 -31.58 -4.35 -41.20
N THR A 141 -32.28 -3.22 -41.20
CA THR A 141 -33.71 -3.03 -40.99
C THR A 141 -34.59 -3.90 -41.88
N ARG A 142 -35.63 -4.50 -41.29
CA ARG A 142 -36.93 -4.76 -41.93
C ARG A 142 -37.98 -4.73 -40.80
N GLY A 143 -38.90 -3.77 -40.69
CA GLY A 143 -39.15 -2.57 -41.47
C GLY A 143 -40.01 -1.58 -40.66
N SER A 144 -40.24 -0.42 -41.29
CA SER A 144 -41.41 0.48 -41.19
C SER A 144 -41.98 0.79 -39.79
N VAL A 145 -41.90 2.05 -39.35
CA VAL A 145 -42.98 3.05 -39.50
C VAL A 145 -42.48 4.45 -39.08
N LYS A 146 -42.76 5.39 -39.98
CA LYS A 146 -42.89 6.87 -39.89
C LYS A 146 -42.79 7.54 -38.51
N SER A 147 -41.97 8.59 -38.39
CA SER A 147 -42.42 10.00 -38.51
C SER A 147 -41.30 10.99 -38.15
N THR A 148 -41.36 12.15 -38.80
CA THR A 148 -40.45 13.31 -38.85
C THR A 148 -40.27 14.09 -37.52
N PRO A 149 -39.22 14.92 -37.41
CA PRO A 149 -38.81 15.61 -36.17
C PRO A 149 -39.42 17.02 -36.05
N PRO A 150 -39.20 17.72 -34.92
CA PRO A 150 -38.77 19.11 -35.06
C PRO A 150 -37.55 19.47 -34.21
N ARG A 151 -36.76 20.35 -34.81
CA ARG A 151 -35.55 21.00 -34.30
C ARG A 151 -35.90 22.26 -33.50
N ASN A 152 -35.02 22.55 -32.54
CA ASN A 152 -34.56 23.87 -32.07
C ASN A 152 -35.57 24.83 -31.42
N THR A 153 -35.27 25.26 -30.18
CA THR A 153 -34.88 26.66 -29.85
C THR A 153 -34.42 26.77 -28.38
N VAL A 154 -33.53 27.74 -28.14
CA VAL A 154 -32.83 28.03 -26.89
C VAL A 154 -33.60 29.09 -26.07
N GLN A 155 -33.39 29.08 -24.75
CA GLN A 155 -33.23 30.26 -23.86
C GLN A 155 -34.34 30.62 -22.83
N SER A 156 -33.94 30.48 -21.56
CA SER A 156 -34.07 31.45 -20.44
C SER A 156 -35.33 31.58 -19.56
N LEU A 157 -35.05 31.40 -18.25
CA LEU A 157 -35.54 32.06 -17.02
C LEU A 157 -36.97 31.88 -16.48
N ALA A 158 -36.98 31.64 -15.15
CA ALA A 158 -37.90 32.09 -14.09
C ALA A 158 -39.01 31.14 -13.57
N THR A 159 -38.73 30.63 -12.35
CA THR A 159 -39.57 30.73 -11.15
C THR A 159 -40.73 29.74 -10.89
N ARG A 160 -40.48 28.90 -9.86
CA ARG A 160 -41.35 28.33 -8.80
C ARG A 160 -42.43 27.28 -9.13
N GLY A 161 -42.35 26.21 -8.32
CA GLY A 161 -43.41 25.24 -7.96
C GLY A 161 -42.81 23.86 -7.69
N SER A 162 -42.53 23.48 -6.43
CA SER A 162 -43.37 22.60 -5.59
C SER A 162 -43.40 21.13 -6.07
N VAL A 163 -43.22 20.04 -5.32
CA VAL A 163 -43.03 19.65 -3.90
C VAL A 163 -42.83 18.10 -3.89
N LYS A 164 -41.97 17.57 -2.99
CA LYS A 164 -41.88 16.18 -2.40
C LYS A 164 -41.73 14.94 -3.35
N PHE A 165 -41.13 13.79 -3.00
CA PHE A 165 -41.20 12.91 -1.81
C PHE A 165 -39.97 11.93 -1.78
N THR A 166 -39.19 11.88 -0.69
CA THR A 166 -39.04 10.81 0.37
C THR A 166 -38.16 9.59 0.10
N LEU A 167 -37.13 9.45 0.97
CA LEU A 167 -36.49 8.20 1.42
C LEU A 167 -37.25 7.59 2.61
N PRO A 168 -37.20 6.26 2.84
CA PRO A 168 -37.54 5.67 4.12
C PRO A 168 -36.28 5.29 4.93
N ASP A 169 -36.17 5.91 6.12
CA ASP A 169 -35.37 5.45 7.24
C ASP A 169 -36.10 4.32 8.01
N LYS A 170 -35.35 3.35 8.55
CA LYS A 170 -35.81 2.58 9.71
C LYS A 170 -34.65 2.24 10.64
N LYS A 171 -34.73 2.81 11.85
CA LYS A 171 -33.86 2.67 13.02
C LYS A 171 -34.50 1.66 14.00
N ILE A 172 -33.75 0.72 14.58
CA ILE A 172 -34.02 0.08 15.90
C ILE A 172 -32.66 -0.37 16.50
N GLN A 173 -32.11 0.38 17.46
CA GLN A 173 -32.02 0.18 18.92
C GLN A 173 -30.90 -0.75 19.45
N ASN A 174 -30.22 -0.21 20.46
CA ASN A 174 -29.10 -0.73 21.25
C ASN A 174 -29.49 -1.96 22.09
N THR A 175 -28.51 -2.85 22.31
CA THR A 175 -28.23 -3.43 23.64
C THR A 175 -26.73 -3.70 23.76
N ALA A 176 -26.13 -3.21 24.85
CA ALA A 176 -24.78 -3.54 25.27
C ALA A 176 -24.79 -4.80 26.16
N LYS A 177 -23.75 -5.64 26.03
CA LYS A 177 -23.29 -6.56 27.09
C LYS A 177 -21.79 -6.85 26.91
N SER A 178 -21.12 -6.96 28.03
CA SER A 178 -19.68 -6.88 28.28
C SER A 178 -19.01 -8.25 28.53
N LEU A 179 -17.67 -8.26 28.60
CA LEU A 179 -16.72 -9.31 29.07
C LEU A 179 -16.54 -10.51 28.10
N ASP A 180 -15.35 -11.05 27.79
CA ASP A 180 -14.12 -11.20 28.58
C ASP A 180 -12.84 -11.38 27.73
N LYS A 181 -11.71 -11.14 28.41
CA LYS A 181 -10.29 -11.34 28.05
C LYS A 181 -9.99 -12.72 27.41
N HIS A 182 -9.08 -12.74 26.43
CA HIS A 182 -7.88 -13.60 26.48
C HIS A 182 -6.86 -13.18 25.41
N GLY A 183 -5.67 -12.75 25.86
CA GLY A 183 -4.54 -12.46 24.98
C GLY A 183 -3.86 -13.73 24.48
N SER A 184 -3.14 -13.61 23.37
CA SER A 184 -1.73 -14.03 23.30
C SER A 184 -1.11 -13.54 21.99
N VAL A 185 -0.05 -12.76 22.17
CA VAL A 185 0.87 -12.18 21.21
C VAL A 185 1.48 -13.24 20.28
N LYS A 186 1.74 -12.87 19.01
CA LYS A 186 3.03 -13.12 18.32
C LYS A 186 3.19 -12.41 16.98
N SER A 187 4.31 -11.69 16.92
CA SER A 187 5.13 -11.33 15.75
C SER A 187 4.68 -10.21 14.82
N THR A 188 5.07 -8.99 15.20
CA THR A 188 5.97 -8.11 14.44
C THR A 188 6.27 -8.54 13.00
N HIS A 189 5.64 -7.88 12.02
CA HIS A 189 6.19 -7.81 10.67
C HIS A 189 6.10 -6.38 10.13
N ASN A 190 7.29 -5.77 10.08
CA ASN A 190 7.79 -4.80 9.11
C ASN A 190 6.92 -3.62 8.74
N LEU A 191 7.37 -2.48 9.22
CA LEU A 191 6.68 -1.23 9.11
C LEU A 191 7.27 -0.29 8.03
N TYR A 192 8.14 -0.84 7.17
CA TYR A 192 8.83 -0.12 6.10
C TYR A 192 9.04 -0.93 4.81
N LYS A 193 7.96 -1.56 4.37
CA LYS A 193 7.57 -1.60 2.96
C LYS A 193 6.19 -0.98 3.05
N ASP A 194 5.98 0.27 2.70
CA ASP A 194 6.01 0.74 1.33
C ASP A 194 6.13 2.29 1.37
N LEU A 195 7.30 2.82 0.99
CA LEU A 195 7.25 3.98 0.11
C LEU A 195 6.89 3.39 -1.24
N GLU A 196 5.59 3.20 -1.45
CA GLU A 196 5.04 2.93 -2.78
C GLU A 196 5.46 4.11 -3.64
N ILE A 197 6.51 3.89 -4.44
CA ILE A 197 6.65 4.58 -5.69
C ILE A 197 5.41 4.14 -6.45
N ASN A 198 4.36 4.97 -6.45
CA ASN A 198 3.33 4.87 -7.46
C ASN A 198 4.10 4.85 -8.79
N THR A 199 4.25 3.67 -9.39
CA THR A 199 4.59 3.59 -10.80
C THR A 199 3.40 4.20 -11.50
N ARG A 200 3.44 5.52 -11.70
CA ARG A 200 2.76 6.14 -12.84
C ARG A 200 3.05 5.23 -14.01
N ASP A 201 2.00 4.86 -14.74
CA ASP A 201 2.03 4.00 -15.91
C ASP A 201 2.86 4.71 -17.00
N ASN A 202 4.17 4.75 -16.81
CA ASN A 202 5.12 5.40 -17.69
C ASN A 202 5.42 4.42 -18.82
N LYS A 203 4.42 4.15 -19.67
CA LYS A 203 4.65 3.44 -20.95
C LYS A 203 5.74 4.11 -21.79
N GLU A 204 6.08 5.38 -21.52
CA GLU A 204 7.19 6.10 -22.14
C GLU A 204 8.57 5.86 -21.51
N THR A 205 8.68 5.40 -20.25
CA THR A 205 10.01 5.13 -19.64
C THR A 205 10.65 3.84 -20.12
N GLU A 206 9.93 2.96 -20.82
CA GLU A 206 10.54 1.82 -21.52
C GLU A 206 11.55 2.27 -22.60
N ASN A 207 11.44 3.52 -23.08
CA ASN A 207 12.38 4.11 -24.05
C ASN A 207 13.55 4.89 -23.42
N LEU A 208 13.58 5.05 -22.09
CA LEU A 208 14.63 5.79 -21.38
C LEU A 208 15.27 4.90 -20.31
N ASP A 209 16.31 4.16 -20.70
CA ASP A 209 17.06 3.28 -19.78
C ASP A 209 18.03 4.08 -18.90
N PHE A 210 17.60 4.40 -17.68
CA PHE A 210 18.45 4.97 -16.62
C PHE A 210 19.02 3.90 -15.67
N SER A 211 19.14 2.65 -16.12
CA SER A 211 19.75 1.59 -15.31
C SER A 211 21.13 1.98 -14.82
N THR A 212 21.43 1.67 -13.55
CA THR A 212 22.73 1.94 -12.94
C THR A 212 23.88 1.29 -13.69
N ASN A 213 23.60 0.26 -14.49
CA ASN A 213 24.60 -0.47 -15.27
C ASN A 213 25.13 0.33 -16.47
N GLN A 214 24.47 1.44 -16.84
CA GLN A 214 24.84 2.32 -17.95
C GLN A 214 25.83 3.43 -17.53
N TYR A 215 26.15 3.55 -16.24
CA TYR A 215 26.92 4.67 -15.68
C TYR A 215 28.18 4.20 -14.97
N SER A 216 29.25 4.99 -15.05
CA SER A 216 30.46 4.72 -14.27
C SER A 216 30.20 4.91 -12.75
N PRO A 217 30.96 4.24 -11.87
CA PRO A 217 30.82 4.41 -10.43
C PRO A 217 30.97 5.86 -9.95
N GLU A 218 31.87 6.64 -10.56
CA GLU A 218 32.11 8.05 -10.22
C GLU A 218 30.92 8.92 -10.60
N LEU A 219 30.33 8.67 -11.79
CA LEU A 219 29.18 9.41 -12.28
C LEU A 219 27.95 9.11 -11.42
N LEU A 220 27.71 7.83 -11.08
CA LEU A 220 26.67 7.44 -10.14
C LEU A 220 26.85 8.10 -8.77
N ARG A 221 28.09 8.20 -8.28
CA ARG A 221 28.37 8.88 -7.00
C ARG A 221 28.00 10.36 -7.07
N LYS A 222 28.35 11.03 -8.17
CA LYS A 222 28.04 12.45 -8.39
C LYS A 222 26.52 12.67 -8.50
N GLN A 223 25.82 11.84 -9.28
CA GLN A 223 24.36 11.88 -9.41
C GLN A 223 23.66 11.65 -8.06
N ASN A 224 24.08 10.63 -7.31
CA ASN A 224 23.53 10.36 -5.99
C ASN A 224 23.79 11.49 -4.99
N GLN A 225 24.97 12.10 -5.04
CA GLN A 225 25.32 13.22 -4.19
C GLN A 225 24.48 14.46 -4.52
N ASP A 226 24.28 14.75 -5.80
CA ASP A 226 23.41 15.84 -6.26
C ASP A 226 21.98 15.69 -5.74
N LEU A 227 21.37 14.52 -5.94
CA LEU A 227 20.02 14.22 -5.46
C LEU A 227 19.90 14.39 -3.95
N VAL A 228 20.87 13.89 -3.19
CA VAL A 228 20.82 13.94 -1.73
C VAL A 228 21.06 15.37 -1.20
N GLN A 229 21.94 16.14 -1.83
CA GLN A 229 22.28 17.50 -1.39
C GLN A 229 21.16 18.50 -1.69
N ASN A 230 20.48 18.34 -2.83
CA ASN A 230 19.36 19.19 -3.25
C ASN A 230 18.00 18.67 -2.78
N ALA A 231 17.97 17.59 -2.01
CA ALA A 231 16.75 16.99 -1.45
C ALA A 231 15.84 18.00 -0.73
N LYS A 232 16.45 18.98 -0.06
CA LYS A 232 15.76 20.06 0.65
C LYS A 232 14.91 20.97 -0.24
N ASP A 233 15.18 21.00 -1.54
CA ASP A 233 14.53 21.90 -2.48
C ASP A 233 13.34 21.25 -3.20
N TYR A 234 13.20 19.92 -3.13
CA TYR A 234 12.12 19.18 -3.82
C TYR A 234 11.37 18.14 -2.98
N LEU A 235 11.88 17.74 -1.80
CA LEU A 235 11.23 16.79 -0.89
C LEU A 235 10.31 17.39 0.18
N PRO A 236 10.58 18.58 0.77
CA PRO A 236 9.71 19.12 1.83
C PRO A 236 8.41 19.73 1.29
N GLU A 237 8.23 19.81 -0.04
CA GLU A 237 6.98 20.28 -0.63
C GLU A 237 5.88 19.22 -0.57
N THR A 238 4.79 19.55 0.12
CA THR A 238 3.61 18.71 0.34
C THR A 238 2.93 18.25 -0.96
N ALA A 239 3.14 18.97 -2.07
CA ALA A 239 2.60 18.64 -3.39
C ALA A 239 3.09 17.28 -3.95
N ASN A 240 4.23 16.77 -3.47
CA ASN A 240 4.83 15.50 -3.91
C ASN A 240 4.61 14.33 -2.91
N GLY A 241 3.72 14.49 -1.94
CA GLY A 241 3.59 13.55 -0.81
C GLY A 241 4.69 13.78 0.24
N GLY A 242 4.90 15.05 0.59
CA GLY A 242 6.04 15.58 1.34
C GLY A 242 6.55 14.72 2.50
N LEU A 243 7.87 14.77 2.72
CA LEU A 243 8.52 14.08 3.82
C LEU A 243 7.94 14.54 5.17
N PHE A 244 7.85 13.62 6.14
CA PHE A 244 7.50 13.99 7.52
C PHE A 244 8.56 14.86 8.20
N LEU A 245 9.74 15.01 7.61
CA LEU A 245 10.82 15.86 8.14
C LEU A 245 10.70 17.28 7.60
N ASN A 246 10.97 18.25 8.47
CA ASN A 246 11.13 19.64 8.11
C ASN A 246 12.40 19.86 7.27
N LYS A 247 12.55 21.09 6.73
CA LYS A 247 13.69 21.45 5.87
C LYS A 247 15.04 21.15 6.54
N GLU A 248 15.18 21.45 7.82
CA GLU A 248 16.41 21.20 8.58
C GLU A 248 16.75 19.70 8.65
N GLY A 249 15.76 18.84 8.93
CA GLY A 249 15.94 17.40 8.97
C GLY A 249 16.36 16.82 7.62
N VAL A 250 15.79 17.34 6.53
CA VAL A 250 16.17 16.93 5.16
C VAL A 250 17.59 17.42 4.82
N GLU A 251 17.93 18.66 5.16
CA GLU A 251 19.30 19.19 5.00
C GLU A 251 20.32 18.34 5.77
N LEU A 252 19.99 17.95 6.99
CA LEU A 252 20.84 17.07 7.80
C LEU A 252 21.03 15.71 7.12
N LEU A 253 19.98 15.09 6.58
CA LEU A 253 20.15 13.86 5.80
C LEU A 253 21.01 14.08 4.55
N GLY A 254 20.89 15.24 3.92
CA GLY A 254 21.70 15.68 2.78
C GLY A 254 23.21 15.67 3.05
N LEU A 255 23.61 15.99 4.27
CA LEU A 255 25.03 16.02 4.69
C LEU A 255 25.62 14.63 4.94
N TRP A 256 24.79 13.67 5.35
CA TRP A 256 25.26 12.37 5.87
C TRP A 256 24.96 11.18 4.95
N CYS A 257 23.89 11.23 4.16
CA CYS A 257 23.55 10.17 3.22
C CYS A 257 24.38 10.32 1.93
N ARG A 258 24.75 9.18 1.33
CA ARG A 258 25.50 9.11 0.06
C ARG A 258 24.63 8.75 -1.14
N SER A 259 23.38 8.35 -0.90
CA SER A 259 22.43 8.03 -1.95
C SER A 259 20.98 8.21 -1.51
N PRO A 260 20.04 8.41 -2.44
CA PRO A 260 18.61 8.42 -2.14
C PRO A 260 18.14 7.12 -1.47
N LYS A 261 18.76 5.98 -1.81
CA LYS A 261 18.45 4.68 -1.19
C LYS A 261 18.81 4.68 0.31
N GLN A 262 19.96 5.23 0.67
CA GLN A 262 20.38 5.36 2.07
C GLN A 262 19.48 6.32 2.84
N MET A 263 19.13 7.47 2.23
CA MET A 263 18.19 8.42 2.81
C MET A 263 16.81 7.77 3.06
N ARG A 264 16.26 7.05 2.06
CA ARG A 264 15.01 6.28 2.22
C ARG A 264 15.09 5.23 3.33
N ARG A 265 16.25 4.58 3.51
CA ARG A 265 16.47 3.61 4.59
C ARG A 265 16.51 4.28 5.97
N PHE A 266 17.10 5.48 6.06
CA PHE A 266 17.15 6.25 7.31
C PHE A 266 15.76 6.74 7.71
N LEU A 267 15.04 7.36 6.77
CA LEU A 267 13.63 7.68 6.94
C LEU A 267 12.94 6.42 7.44
N GLY A 268 13.09 5.33 6.67
CA GLY A 268 12.91 3.91 6.95
C GLY A 268 13.04 3.37 8.38
N ILE A 269 13.71 4.08 9.28
CA ILE A 269 13.90 3.63 10.65
C ILE A 269 13.06 4.49 11.60
N ILE A 270 12.81 5.75 11.24
CA ILE A 270 12.02 6.70 12.03
C ILE A 270 10.53 6.35 12.05
N LEU A 271 9.85 6.08 10.92
CA LEU A 271 8.44 5.64 10.98
C LEU A 271 8.30 4.26 11.67
N ASN A 272 9.34 3.42 11.63
CA ASN A 272 9.46 2.09 12.24
C ASN A 272 9.36 2.29 13.75
N ALA A 273 10.18 3.21 14.28
CA ALA A 273 10.14 3.65 15.65
C ALA A 273 8.78 4.27 16.01
N LYS A 274 8.24 5.16 15.18
CA LYS A 274 6.93 5.79 15.38
C LYS A 274 5.82 4.78 15.61
N LYS A 275 5.57 3.86 14.66
CA LYS A 275 4.50 2.87 14.85
C LYS A 275 4.86 1.80 15.90
N ALA A 276 6.12 1.70 16.34
CA ALA A 276 6.45 0.90 17.52
C ALA A 276 5.92 1.56 18.79
N VAL A 277 6.11 2.87 18.95
CA VAL A 277 5.55 3.64 20.06
C VAL A 277 4.02 3.62 20.04
N GLU A 278 3.40 3.86 18.88
CA GLU A 278 1.93 3.83 18.74
C GLU A 278 1.31 2.45 19.08
N ARG A 279 2.07 1.36 18.90
CA ARG A 279 1.62 0.01 19.26
C ARG A 279 1.79 -0.30 20.74
N GLU A 280 2.83 0.24 21.37
CA GLU A 280 3.11 0.01 22.80
C GLU A 280 2.23 0.86 23.71
N HIS A 281 1.71 1.97 23.20
CA HIS A 281 0.81 2.87 23.92
C HIS A 281 -0.52 2.99 23.17
N GLU A 282 -1.45 2.06 23.40
CA GLU A 282 -2.76 2.03 22.74
C GLU A 282 -3.49 3.39 22.86
N GLY A 283 -4.02 3.89 21.75
CA GLY A 283 -4.67 5.20 21.67
C GLY A 283 -3.73 6.40 21.41
N THR A 284 -2.42 6.15 21.28
CA THR A 284 -1.42 7.17 20.97
C THR A 284 -1.31 7.39 19.46
N THR A 285 -1.42 8.65 19.02
CA THR A 285 -1.08 9.05 17.63
C THR A 285 0.05 10.05 17.68
N ILE A 286 1.19 9.71 17.09
CA ILE A 286 2.33 10.62 17.02
C ILE A 286 2.23 11.45 15.74
N VAL A 287 2.21 12.76 15.90
CA VAL A 287 2.19 13.74 14.82
C VAL A 287 3.64 14.13 14.55
N LEU A 288 4.26 13.52 13.54
CA LEU A 288 5.69 13.74 13.31
C LEU A 288 5.99 15.16 12.82
N ASP A 289 5.10 15.76 12.05
CA ASP A 289 5.20 17.12 11.52
C ASP A 289 4.99 18.23 12.58
N ASP A 290 4.68 17.86 13.82
CA ASP A 290 4.64 18.80 14.94
C ASP A 290 6.03 19.48 15.16
N PRO A 291 6.09 20.82 15.32
CA PRO A 291 7.36 21.54 15.46
C PRO A 291 8.25 21.06 16.62
N GLN A 292 7.67 20.70 17.77
CA GLN A 292 8.44 20.20 18.90
C GLN A 292 8.94 18.77 18.63
N CYS A 293 8.11 17.94 18.01
CA CYS A 293 8.52 16.60 17.56
C CYS A 293 9.70 16.69 16.58
N GLN A 294 9.62 17.59 15.59
CA GLN A 294 10.67 17.85 14.61
C GLN A 294 11.98 18.28 15.25
N GLU A 295 11.93 19.20 16.22
CA GLU A 295 13.12 19.64 16.94
C GLU A 295 13.80 18.48 17.68
N MET A 296 13.01 17.63 18.35
CA MET A 296 13.52 16.44 19.06
C MET A 296 14.14 15.43 18.09
N ILE A 297 13.48 15.17 16.95
CA ILE A 297 14.01 14.28 15.90
C ILE A 297 15.35 14.83 15.37
N ASN A 298 15.43 16.12 15.03
CA ASN A 298 16.65 16.74 14.51
C ASN A 298 17.81 16.66 15.52
N LYS A 299 17.54 16.94 16.80
CA LYS A 299 18.52 16.77 17.89
C LYS A 299 19.01 15.32 17.99
N THR A 300 18.11 14.36 17.92
CA THR A 300 18.45 12.93 17.97
C THR A 300 19.26 12.48 16.76
N MET A 301 18.95 12.97 15.56
CA MET A 301 19.76 12.71 14.36
C MET A 301 21.18 13.23 14.53
N ARG A 302 21.36 14.46 15.02
CA ARG A 302 22.69 15.05 15.27
C ARG A 302 23.46 14.23 16.29
N ARG A 303 22.82 13.82 17.39
CA ARG A 303 23.44 12.93 18.40
C ARG A 303 23.85 11.60 17.79
N PHE A 304 22.96 10.97 17.03
CA PHE A 304 23.24 9.70 16.35
C PHE A 304 24.45 9.80 15.42
N PHE A 305 24.50 10.83 14.56
CA PHE A 305 25.63 11.02 13.65
C PHE A 305 26.94 11.36 14.37
N ASN A 306 26.87 12.09 15.48
CA ASN A 306 28.02 12.34 16.34
C ASN A 306 28.56 11.03 16.93
N VAL A 307 27.69 10.12 17.38
CA VAL A 307 28.11 8.81 17.91
C VAL A 307 28.76 7.97 16.82
N LEU A 308 28.22 7.96 15.59
CA LEU A 308 28.83 7.22 14.47
C LEU A 308 30.23 7.70 14.10
N ARG A 309 30.54 8.98 14.38
CA ARG A 309 31.83 9.58 14.09
C ARG A 309 32.79 9.57 15.28
N SER A 310 32.28 9.27 16.47
CA SER A 310 33.09 9.18 17.69
C SER A 310 33.78 7.83 17.80
N ASP A 311 35.04 7.83 18.21
CA ASP A 311 35.81 6.58 18.43
C ASP A 311 35.44 5.87 19.74
N SER A 312 34.55 6.46 20.55
CA SER A 312 34.25 6.03 21.92
C SER A 312 33.22 4.89 22.03
N LYS A 313 32.38 4.67 21.02
CA LYS A 313 31.35 3.62 21.03
C LYS A 313 31.29 2.88 19.69
N LYS A 314 31.75 1.62 19.68
CA LYS A 314 31.53 0.71 18.55
C LYS A 314 30.07 0.26 18.52
N ILE A 315 29.32 0.78 17.56
CA ILE A 315 27.95 0.34 17.32
C ILE A 315 27.98 -0.88 16.39
N ASN A 316 27.59 -2.04 16.91
CA ASN A 316 27.55 -3.29 16.13
C ASN A 316 26.40 -3.31 15.11
N ASN A 317 25.27 -2.65 15.42
CA ASN A 317 24.13 -2.53 14.52
C ASN A 317 23.63 -1.08 14.50
N VAL A 318 24.04 -0.36 13.46
CA VAL A 318 23.76 1.07 13.27
C VAL A 318 22.27 1.34 13.11
N GLU A 319 21.55 0.47 12.39
CA GLU A 319 20.11 0.64 12.15
C GLU A 319 19.29 0.42 13.43
N ASN A 320 19.63 -0.62 14.22
CA ASN A 320 18.98 -0.87 15.50
C ASN A 320 19.26 0.23 16.53
N TYR A 321 20.49 0.78 16.52
CA TYR A 321 20.84 1.90 17.38
C TYR A 321 20.03 3.15 17.02
N LEU A 322 19.92 3.47 15.72
CA LEU A 322 19.07 4.56 15.25
C LEU A 322 17.60 4.34 15.64
N PHE A 323 17.10 3.12 15.45
CA PHE A 323 15.73 2.75 15.82
C PHE A 323 15.46 3.00 17.30
N GLY A 324 16.35 2.52 18.19
CA GLY A 324 16.23 2.71 19.63
C GLY A 324 16.22 4.19 20.01
N ALA A 325 17.19 4.96 19.51
CA ALA A 325 17.28 6.40 19.78
C ALA A 325 16.04 7.16 19.31
N MET A 326 15.52 6.83 18.12
CA MET A 326 14.29 7.43 17.60
C MET A 326 13.06 7.03 18.41
N LYS A 327 12.96 5.77 18.83
CA LYS A 327 11.85 5.29 19.66
C LYS A 327 11.83 6.03 21.01
N GLU A 328 12.96 6.13 21.68
CA GLU A 328 13.09 6.88 22.95
C GLU A 328 12.70 8.35 22.78
N THR A 329 13.13 8.98 21.69
CA THR A 329 12.79 10.36 21.36
C THR A 329 11.28 10.56 21.21
N LEU A 330 10.62 9.64 20.49
CA LEU A 330 9.18 9.70 20.24
C LEU A 330 8.34 9.40 21.48
N VAL A 331 8.82 8.52 22.37
CA VAL A 331 8.23 8.32 23.71
C VAL A 331 8.35 9.58 24.56
N ALA A 332 9.53 10.23 24.57
CA ALA A 332 9.74 11.46 25.32
C ALA A 332 8.84 12.60 24.81
N TYR A 333 8.71 12.73 23.49
CA TYR A 333 7.77 13.66 22.86
C TYR A 333 6.33 13.39 23.31
N TRP A 334 5.90 12.13 23.27
CA TRP A 334 4.55 11.74 23.70
C TRP A 334 4.29 12.09 25.16
N ASN A 335 5.21 11.76 26.06
CA ASN A 335 5.07 12.10 27.49
C ASN A 335 4.95 13.61 27.69
N LYS A 336 5.76 14.41 26.99
CA LYS A 336 5.67 15.86 27.05
C LYS A 336 4.31 16.39 26.55
N SER A 337 3.78 15.82 25.47
CA SER A 337 2.47 16.19 24.93
C SER A 337 1.32 15.91 25.92
N LEU A 338 1.40 14.81 26.68
CA LEU A 338 0.44 14.47 27.73
C LEU A 338 0.51 15.44 28.92
N MET A 339 1.72 15.86 29.31
CA MET A 339 1.89 16.82 30.41
C MET A 339 1.32 18.19 30.05
N THR A 340 1.55 18.66 28.83
CA THR A 340 0.97 19.92 28.32
C THR A 340 -0.56 19.87 28.20
N ALA A 341 -1.13 18.71 27.85
CA ALA A 341 -2.59 18.53 27.77
C ALA A 341 -3.28 18.48 29.14
N ASN A 342 -2.56 18.02 30.17
CA ASN A 342 -3.06 17.92 31.54
C ASN A 342 -2.74 19.16 32.41
N GLY A 343 -2.17 20.22 31.82
CA GLY A 343 -1.84 21.47 32.52
C GLY A 343 -0.60 21.41 33.41
N GLY A 344 0.31 20.45 33.17
CA GLY A 344 1.60 20.38 33.86
C GLY A 344 2.62 21.34 33.27
N ASP A 345 3.32 22.08 34.14
CA ASP A 345 4.34 23.08 33.81
C ASP A 345 5.51 22.45 33.00
N PRO A 346 6.00 23.06 31.89
CA PRO A 346 6.96 22.41 30.99
C PRO A 346 8.40 22.28 31.50
N ASP A 347 8.71 22.83 32.69
CA ASP A 347 10.08 23.00 33.21
C ASP A 347 10.46 22.06 34.38
N GLU A 348 9.67 21.03 34.68
CA GLU A 348 10.15 19.92 35.52
C GLU A 348 10.67 18.78 34.63
N PHE A 349 11.95 18.84 34.25
CA PHE A 349 12.97 17.75 34.27
C PHE A 349 14.20 18.08 33.41
#